data_AF-A0A2E0WZN8-F1
#
_entry.id   AF-A0A2E0WZN8-F1
#
_cell.length_a   1.000
_cell.length_b   1.000
_cell.length_c   1.000
_cell.angle_alpha   90.00
_cell.angle_beta   90.00
_cell.angle_gamma   90.00
#
_symmetry.space_group_name_H-M   'P 1'
#
loop_
_entity.id
_entity.type
_entity.pdbx_description
1 polymer ?
#
loop_
_entity_poly.entity_id
_entity_poly.type
_entity_poly.pdbx_seq_one_letter_code
_entity_poly.pdbx_strand_id
1 'polypeptide(L)'
;MLTSGRAAADLYVGDQPAGGDAAFAAGVPAGVIVTGSGTIVGSADPHQPWVVDGTVRGDAPESPIVIGGFTIGAGSFDNVEFAGVYSPGHSPALVTVGSVIYTASNVLEMELGGLLPGSQHDKIVHTGLSAAGGTLDVVLINAFTPAAGNVFDLFDWNAGVLGSFATVNLPALNVGLSWDASDLYAGGTLAVTAVPEASPALLWSGLAVAAAGAATTRRLAVRRRRRAAAR
;
A
#
# COMPACT_ATOMS: atom_id res chain seq x y z
N MET A 1 12.10 -14.75 -27.24
CA MET A 1 13.33 -13.94 -27.27
C MET A 1 13.44 -13.32 -25.89
N LEU A 2 14.25 -13.92 -25.01
CA LEU A 2 14.34 -13.58 -23.59
C LEU A 2 14.93 -12.17 -23.44
N THR A 3 14.17 -11.24 -22.90
CA THR A 3 14.68 -9.91 -22.54
C THR A 3 15.35 -9.98 -21.18
N SER A 4 16.59 -10.48 -21.19
CA SER A 4 17.53 -10.35 -20.06
C SER A 4 17.79 -8.88 -19.76
N GLY A 5 17.85 -8.52 -18.47
CA GLY A 5 18.03 -7.14 -18.08
C GLY A 5 19.31 -6.50 -18.63
N ARG A 6 19.22 -5.24 -19.05
CA ARG A 6 20.36 -4.46 -19.54
C ARG A 6 20.69 -3.36 -18.53
N ALA A 7 21.96 -3.28 -18.15
CA ALA A 7 22.56 -2.21 -17.36
C ALA A 7 23.06 -1.09 -18.30
N ALA A 8 22.95 0.17 -17.87
CA ALA A 8 23.65 1.29 -18.49
C ALA A 8 25.17 1.25 -18.17
N ALA A 9 25.98 2.03 -18.89
CA ALA A 9 27.36 2.30 -18.50
C ALA A 9 27.37 3.02 -17.14
N ASP A 10 28.37 2.73 -16.30
CA ASP A 10 28.59 3.24 -14.92
C ASP A 10 27.99 2.41 -13.77
N LEU A 11 27.45 1.22 -14.06
CA LEU A 11 27.18 0.20 -13.05
C LEU A 11 28.41 -0.71 -12.85
N TYR A 12 28.63 -1.19 -11.62
CA TYR A 12 29.76 -2.03 -11.25
C TYR A 12 29.32 -3.23 -10.41
N VAL A 13 29.94 -4.39 -10.62
CA VAL A 13 29.85 -5.56 -9.74
C VAL A 13 31.21 -5.76 -9.08
N GLY A 14 31.34 -5.36 -7.82
CA GLY A 14 32.66 -5.13 -7.22
C GLY A 14 33.42 -4.06 -8.00
N ASP A 15 34.64 -4.37 -8.47
CA ASP A 15 35.46 -3.44 -9.26
C ASP A 15 35.28 -3.57 -10.78
N GLN A 16 34.41 -4.48 -11.25
CA GLN A 16 34.23 -4.75 -12.68
C GLN A 16 33.05 -3.96 -13.25
N PRO A 17 33.18 -3.31 -14.42
CA PRO A 17 32.07 -2.61 -15.04
C PRO A 17 31.00 -3.60 -15.52
N ALA A 18 29.76 -3.35 -15.14
CA ALA A 18 28.56 -4.14 -15.45
C ALA A 18 28.19 -4.18 -16.93
N GLY A 19 28.79 -3.32 -17.75
CA GLY A 19 28.55 -3.18 -19.19
C GLY A 19 29.02 -4.41 -19.98
N GLY A 20 28.34 -5.54 -19.81
CA GLY A 20 28.67 -6.82 -20.45
C GLY A 20 28.35 -8.06 -19.61
N ASP A 21 28.10 -7.90 -18.30
CA ASP A 21 27.97 -9.05 -17.42
C ASP A 21 26.56 -9.66 -17.43
N ALA A 22 26.52 -10.96 -17.75
CA ALA A 22 25.37 -11.85 -17.62
C ALA A 22 24.83 -11.95 -16.18
N ALA A 23 25.49 -11.32 -15.20
CA ALA A 23 24.99 -11.20 -13.83
C ALA A 23 23.62 -10.51 -13.78
N PHE A 24 23.43 -9.39 -14.48
CA PHE A 24 22.17 -8.63 -14.44
C PHE A 24 20.99 -9.35 -15.11
N ALA A 25 21.28 -10.25 -16.06
CA ALA A 25 20.26 -11.00 -16.77
C ALA A 25 19.44 -11.93 -15.85
N ALA A 26 20.06 -12.44 -14.79
CA ALA A 26 19.50 -13.47 -13.92
C ALA A 26 19.11 -12.96 -12.52
N GLY A 27 19.50 -11.74 -12.14
CA GLY A 27 19.27 -11.19 -10.80
C GLY A 27 20.54 -10.67 -10.13
N VAL A 28 20.46 -10.35 -8.85
CA VAL A 28 21.63 -10.08 -7.98
C VAL A 28 21.62 -11.11 -6.87
N PRO A 29 22.43 -12.19 -6.96
CA PRO A 29 22.47 -13.22 -5.93
C PRO A 29 22.96 -12.71 -4.57
N ALA A 30 22.65 -13.44 -3.51
CA ALA A 30 23.15 -13.15 -2.17
C ALA A 30 24.69 -13.05 -2.14
N GLY A 31 25.20 -12.02 -1.44
CA GLY A 31 26.62 -11.72 -1.35
C GLY A 31 27.21 -10.96 -2.54
N VAL A 32 26.45 -10.77 -3.62
CA VAL A 32 26.83 -9.90 -4.74
C VAL A 32 26.43 -8.46 -4.42
N ILE A 33 27.33 -7.52 -4.72
CA ILE A 33 27.10 -6.08 -4.54
C ILE A 33 27.18 -5.42 -5.92
N VAL A 34 26.10 -4.72 -6.27
CA VAL A 34 26.02 -3.82 -7.41
C VAL A 34 26.11 -2.39 -6.91
N THR A 35 27.01 -1.60 -7.47
CA THR A 35 27.15 -0.16 -7.18
C THR A 35 27.17 0.69 -8.44
N GLY A 36 27.05 2.01 -8.29
CA GLY A 36 27.17 2.97 -9.38
C GLY A 36 25.92 3.83 -9.54
N SER A 37 25.68 4.28 -10.76
CA SER A 37 24.46 5.00 -11.12
C SER A 37 23.99 4.58 -12.50
N GLY A 38 22.71 4.85 -12.81
CA GLY A 38 22.13 4.52 -14.11
C GLY A 38 20.88 3.65 -14.01
N THR A 39 20.53 2.95 -15.08
CA THR A 39 19.26 2.21 -15.17
C THR A 39 19.50 0.71 -15.32
N ILE A 40 18.75 -0.07 -14.56
CA ILE A 40 18.56 -1.51 -14.72
C ILE A 40 17.15 -1.73 -15.24
N VAL A 41 17.02 -2.31 -16.43
CA VAL A 41 15.71 -2.65 -17.00
C VAL A 41 15.49 -4.15 -16.87
N GLY A 42 14.70 -4.59 -15.88
CA GLY A 42 14.27 -5.98 -15.74
C GLY A 42 13.11 -6.35 -16.69
N SER A 43 12.81 -7.65 -16.77
CA SER A 43 11.55 -8.11 -17.38
C SER A 43 10.36 -7.54 -16.60
N ALA A 44 9.31 -7.12 -17.29
CA ALA A 44 8.04 -6.71 -16.66
C ALA A 44 7.08 -7.91 -16.44
N ASP A 45 7.46 -9.11 -16.87
CA ASP A 45 6.66 -10.33 -16.68
C ASP A 45 6.80 -10.83 -15.23
N PRO A 46 5.70 -10.90 -14.45
CA PRO A 46 5.72 -11.41 -13.07
C PRO A 46 6.14 -12.89 -12.97
N HIS A 47 6.08 -13.65 -14.07
CA HIS A 47 6.56 -15.04 -14.10
C HIS A 47 8.07 -15.16 -14.34
N GLN A 48 8.73 -14.04 -14.66
CA GLN A 48 10.17 -13.94 -14.82
C GLN A 48 10.69 -12.69 -14.12
N PRO A 49 10.47 -12.54 -12.79
CA PRO A 49 10.89 -11.36 -12.08
C PRO A 49 12.41 -11.31 -12.00
N TRP A 50 12.94 -10.10 -11.88
CA TRP A 50 14.34 -9.87 -11.57
C TRP A 50 14.55 -10.05 -10.06
N VAL A 51 15.30 -11.10 -9.67
CA VAL A 51 15.49 -11.47 -8.27
C VAL A 51 16.73 -10.78 -7.70
N VAL A 52 16.59 -10.06 -6.60
CA VAL A 52 17.67 -9.34 -5.91
C VAL A 52 17.75 -9.84 -4.47
N ASP A 53 18.70 -10.74 -4.21
CA ASP A 53 19.03 -11.25 -2.87
C ASP A 53 20.36 -10.68 -2.34
N GLY A 54 21.11 -10.00 -3.19
CA GLY A 54 22.35 -9.29 -2.85
C GLY A 54 22.12 -7.84 -2.44
N THR A 55 23.05 -6.97 -2.79
CA THR A 55 22.97 -5.52 -2.52
C THR A 55 22.98 -4.74 -3.82
N VAL A 56 22.07 -3.76 -3.93
CA VAL A 56 22.07 -2.75 -4.99
C VAL A 56 22.19 -1.38 -4.33
N ARG A 57 23.28 -0.67 -4.61
CA ARG A 57 23.58 0.61 -3.97
C ARG A 57 23.95 1.68 -4.98
N GLY A 58 23.09 2.69 -5.13
CA GLY A 58 23.44 3.89 -5.89
C GLY A 58 24.55 4.69 -5.23
N ASP A 59 25.31 5.44 -6.03
CA ASP A 59 26.42 6.27 -5.55
C ASP A 59 25.96 7.32 -4.52
N ALA A 60 24.80 7.93 -4.76
CA ALA A 60 24.17 8.92 -3.89
C ALA A 60 22.66 9.04 -4.18
N PRO A 61 21.83 9.65 -3.30
CA PRO A 61 20.42 9.89 -3.58
C PRO A 61 20.18 10.67 -4.89
N GLU A 62 21.08 11.60 -5.21
CA GLU A 62 21.01 12.45 -6.42
C GLU A 62 21.62 11.76 -7.66
N SER A 63 22.21 10.58 -7.49
CA SER A 63 22.78 9.75 -8.55
C SER A 63 22.43 8.28 -8.28
N PRO A 64 21.12 7.94 -8.32
CA PRO A 64 20.64 6.64 -7.91
C PRO A 64 20.81 5.59 -9.01
N ILE A 65 20.57 4.34 -8.63
CA ILE A 65 20.26 3.26 -9.59
C ILE A 65 18.74 3.22 -9.77
N VAL A 66 18.28 3.41 -11.01
CA VAL A 66 16.88 3.30 -11.40
C VAL A 66 16.58 1.86 -11.81
N ILE A 67 15.62 1.22 -11.14
CA ILE A 67 15.21 -0.16 -11.38
C ILE A 67 13.82 -0.18 -12.01
N GLY A 68 13.74 -0.61 -13.27
CA GLY A 68 12.50 -0.90 -13.98
C GLY A 68 12.19 -2.39 -14.07
N GLY A 69 11.01 -2.74 -14.56
CA GLY A 69 10.55 -4.14 -14.65
C GLY A 69 9.92 -4.63 -13.35
N PHE A 70 9.80 -5.94 -13.17
CA PHE A 70 9.27 -6.58 -11.96
C PHE A 70 10.42 -7.10 -11.11
N THR A 71 10.60 -6.54 -9.91
CA THR A 71 11.71 -6.87 -9.01
C THR A 71 11.19 -7.57 -7.75
N ILE A 72 11.85 -8.66 -7.37
CA ILE A 72 11.63 -9.37 -6.10
C ILE A 72 12.96 -9.64 -5.40
N GLY A 73 12.91 -10.28 -4.22
CA GLY A 73 14.09 -10.82 -3.53
C GLY A 73 14.37 -10.12 -2.20
N ALA A 74 15.15 -10.79 -1.34
CA ALA A 74 15.38 -10.38 0.05
C ALA A 74 16.60 -9.45 0.21
N GLY A 75 17.11 -8.92 -0.90
CA GLY A 75 18.28 -8.08 -0.95
C GLY A 75 18.11 -6.70 -0.33
N SER A 76 19.21 -5.98 -0.23
CA SER A 76 19.24 -4.62 0.29
C SER A 76 19.38 -3.59 -0.84
N PHE A 77 18.65 -2.48 -0.71
CA PHE A 77 18.65 -1.37 -1.64
C PHE A 77 19.05 -0.09 -0.92
N ASP A 78 19.94 0.71 -1.48
CA ASP A 78 20.28 2.04 -0.96
C ASP A 78 20.55 2.99 -2.13
N ASN A 79 20.03 4.21 -2.08
CA ASN A 79 20.05 5.16 -3.20
C ASN A 79 19.48 4.57 -4.50
N VAL A 80 18.25 4.04 -4.43
CA VAL A 80 17.57 3.35 -5.54
C VAL A 80 16.25 4.02 -5.86
N GLU A 81 15.94 4.15 -7.16
CA GLU A 81 14.60 4.53 -7.62
C GLU A 81 13.89 3.33 -8.23
N PHE A 82 12.76 2.93 -7.68
CA PHE A 82 11.89 1.94 -8.30
C PHE A 82 10.98 2.63 -9.33
N ALA A 83 11.08 2.19 -10.59
CA ALA A 83 10.32 2.69 -11.73
C ALA A 83 9.38 1.64 -12.36
N GLY A 84 9.42 0.40 -11.86
CA GLY A 84 8.51 -0.70 -12.23
C GLY A 84 7.76 -1.27 -11.02
N VAL A 85 7.62 -2.60 -10.94
CA VAL A 85 7.04 -3.28 -9.79
C VAL A 85 8.15 -3.69 -8.82
N TYR A 86 7.91 -3.51 -7.52
CA TYR A 86 8.73 -4.07 -6.45
C TYR A 86 7.82 -4.86 -5.50
N SER A 87 8.11 -6.15 -5.31
CA SER A 87 7.46 -7.03 -4.32
C SER A 87 8.57 -7.53 -3.38
N PRO A 88 8.62 -7.09 -2.11
CA PRO A 88 9.72 -7.39 -1.20
C PRO A 88 9.92 -8.88 -0.92
N GLY A 89 11.17 -9.35 -1.04
CA GLY A 89 11.51 -10.72 -0.67
C GLY A 89 10.99 -11.78 -1.65
N HIS A 90 10.74 -12.98 -1.11
CA HIS A 90 9.96 -14.03 -1.77
C HIS A 90 8.62 -14.16 -1.06
N SER A 91 7.99 -13.01 -0.78
CA SER A 91 6.82 -12.71 0.05
C SER A 91 6.08 -13.88 0.73
N PRO A 92 5.74 -13.77 2.04
CA PRO A 92 6.04 -12.63 2.90
C PRO A 92 7.52 -12.49 3.27
N ALA A 93 7.98 -11.26 3.51
CA ALA A 93 9.35 -10.96 3.94
C ALA A 93 9.47 -9.69 4.78
N LEU A 94 10.50 -9.66 5.63
CA LEU A 94 10.98 -8.44 6.26
C LEU A 94 12.29 -8.06 5.58
N VAL A 95 12.31 -6.92 4.91
CA VAL A 95 13.50 -6.39 4.21
C VAL A 95 13.93 -5.06 4.80
N THR A 96 15.21 -4.73 4.68
CA THR A 96 15.75 -3.44 5.11
C THR A 96 16.34 -2.71 3.91
N VAL A 97 15.92 -1.45 3.74
CA VAL A 97 16.37 -0.57 2.66
C VAL A 97 16.94 0.73 3.25
N GLY A 98 17.87 1.34 2.53
CA GLY A 98 18.40 2.68 2.76
C GLY A 98 17.47 3.73 2.15
N SER A 99 18.05 4.68 1.41
CA SER A 99 17.26 5.73 0.73
C SER A 99 16.64 5.18 -0.54
N VAL A 100 15.31 5.25 -0.68
CA VAL A 100 14.61 4.74 -1.87
C VAL A 100 13.51 5.69 -2.35
N ILE A 101 13.29 5.73 -3.66
CA ILE A 101 12.20 6.48 -4.28
C ILE A 101 11.26 5.51 -4.98
N TYR A 102 10.00 5.50 -4.56
CA TYR A 102 8.91 4.86 -5.28
C TYR A 102 8.33 5.86 -6.27
N THR A 103 8.86 5.85 -7.50
CA THR A 103 8.52 6.85 -8.53
C THR A 103 7.02 6.80 -8.89
N ALA A 104 6.54 7.79 -9.65
CA ALA A 104 5.14 7.86 -10.05
C ALA A 104 4.63 6.65 -10.87
N SER A 105 5.53 5.91 -11.54
CA SER A 105 5.19 4.68 -12.27
C SER A 105 5.38 3.41 -11.46
N ASN A 106 5.86 3.51 -10.22
CA ASN A 106 6.09 2.35 -9.38
C ASN A 106 4.78 1.70 -8.92
N VAL A 107 4.80 0.38 -8.83
CA VAL A 107 3.87 -0.40 -8.00
C VAL A 107 4.69 -1.09 -6.91
N LEU A 108 4.42 -0.77 -5.66
CA LEU A 108 4.91 -1.52 -4.51
C LEU A 108 3.83 -2.52 -4.13
N GLU A 109 4.09 -3.80 -4.35
CA GLU A 109 3.19 -4.90 -3.96
C GLU A 109 3.58 -5.40 -2.57
N MET A 110 2.61 -5.56 -1.67
CA MET A 110 2.80 -6.03 -0.30
C MET A 110 1.75 -7.10 0.06
N GLU A 111 2.21 -8.22 0.61
CA GLU A 111 1.37 -9.37 0.97
C GLU A 111 0.93 -9.37 2.44
N LEU A 112 -0.35 -9.68 2.69
CA LEU A 112 -0.90 -9.96 4.03
C LEU A 112 -1.44 -11.40 4.12
N GLY A 113 -0.81 -12.22 4.96
CA GLY A 113 -1.22 -13.60 5.26
C GLY A 113 -1.44 -13.89 6.75
N GLY A 114 -1.26 -12.89 7.62
CA GLY A 114 -1.42 -12.97 9.07
C GLY A 114 -0.90 -11.69 9.73
N LEU A 115 -0.62 -11.73 11.05
CA LEU A 115 -0.29 -10.54 11.84
C LEU A 115 1.19 -10.41 12.20
N LEU A 116 2.01 -11.43 11.92
CA LEU A 116 3.43 -11.42 12.23
C LEU A 116 4.24 -10.87 11.04
N PRO A 117 4.89 -9.70 11.19
CA PRO A 117 5.68 -9.13 10.10
C PRO A 117 6.84 -10.04 9.72
N GLY A 118 7.16 -10.06 8.44
CA GLY A 118 8.21 -10.85 7.82
C GLY A 118 7.92 -12.33 7.62
N SER A 119 7.06 -12.93 8.45
CA SER A 119 6.72 -14.36 8.34
C SER A 119 5.29 -14.61 7.87
N GLN A 120 4.39 -13.66 8.11
CA GLN A 120 2.99 -13.75 7.72
C GLN A 120 2.54 -12.57 6.86
N HIS A 121 3.19 -11.41 6.95
CA HIS A 121 2.95 -10.28 6.08
C HIS A 121 4.24 -9.51 5.81
N ASP A 122 4.27 -8.73 4.74
CA ASP A 122 5.46 -7.98 4.38
C ASP A 122 5.74 -6.81 5.29
N LYS A 123 7.03 -6.57 5.52
CA LYS A 123 7.51 -5.38 6.20
C LYS A 123 8.76 -4.84 5.51
N ILE A 124 8.80 -3.53 5.32
CA ILE A 124 10.00 -2.82 4.88
C ILE A 124 10.48 -1.89 5.98
N VAL A 125 11.74 -2.04 6.37
CA VAL A 125 12.42 -1.14 7.30
C VAL A 125 13.23 -0.14 6.48
N HIS A 126 12.79 1.11 6.45
CA HIS A 126 13.50 2.20 5.77
C HIS A 126 14.46 2.88 6.75
N THR A 127 15.75 2.74 6.48
CA THR A 127 16.83 3.34 7.27
C THR A 127 17.30 4.67 6.70
N GLY A 128 16.99 4.95 5.43
CA GLY A 128 17.25 6.21 4.75
C GLY A 128 15.96 6.96 4.38
N LEU A 129 16.10 8.23 3.99
CA LEU A 129 14.96 9.06 3.59
C LEU A 129 14.31 8.44 2.36
N SER A 130 13.00 8.23 2.43
CA SER A 130 12.24 7.64 1.32
C SER A 130 11.28 8.65 0.70
N ALA A 131 10.92 8.44 -0.57
CA ALA A 131 9.86 9.20 -1.22
C ALA A 131 8.81 8.26 -1.81
N ALA A 132 7.54 8.50 -1.48
CA ALA A 132 6.40 7.75 -2.00
C ALA A 132 5.66 8.57 -3.06
N GLY A 133 5.40 7.98 -4.23
CA GLY A 133 4.67 8.64 -5.31
C GLY A 133 3.80 7.71 -6.16
N GLY A 134 4.21 6.47 -6.39
CA GLY A 134 3.48 5.49 -7.21
C GLY A 134 2.23 4.89 -6.55
N THR A 135 2.03 3.60 -6.79
CA THR A 135 0.92 2.82 -6.22
C THR A 135 1.44 1.89 -5.13
N LEU A 136 0.78 1.88 -3.97
CA LEU A 136 0.86 0.78 -3.02
C LEU A 136 -0.28 -0.21 -3.33
N ASP A 137 0.05 -1.46 -3.63
CA ASP A 137 -0.91 -2.53 -3.89
C ASP A 137 -0.79 -3.61 -2.81
N VAL A 138 -1.85 -3.78 -2.01
CA VAL A 138 -1.87 -4.74 -0.91
C VAL A 138 -2.73 -5.94 -1.31
N VAL A 139 -2.17 -7.14 -1.20
CA VAL A 139 -2.86 -8.38 -1.57
C VAL A 139 -2.98 -9.34 -0.39
N LEU A 140 -4.08 -10.10 -0.33
CA LEU A 140 -4.27 -11.15 0.67
C LEU A 140 -3.72 -12.47 0.14
N ILE A 141 -2.94 -13.17 0.95
CA ILE A 141 -2.42 -14.51 0.63
C ILE A 141 -2.93 -15.55 1.64
N ASN A 142 -2.68 -16.83 1.37
CA ASN A 142 -2.96 -17.94 2.29
C ASN A 142 -4.43 -18.00 2.79
N ALA A 143 -5.38 -17.51 1.98
CA ALA A 143 -6.79 -17.37 2.33
C ALA A 143 -7.03 -16.56 3.63
N PHE A 144 -6.11 -15.67 3.98
CA PHE A 144 -6.24 -14.82 5.15
C PHE A 144 -7.44 -13.87 5.01
N THR A 145 -8.19 -13.72 6.10
CA THR A 145 -9.37 -12.86 6.17
C THR A 145 -9.17 -11.86 7.31
N PRO A 146 -8.83 -10.60 7.01
CA PRO A 146 -8.62 -9.59 8.04
C PRO A 146 -9.88 -9.36 8.89
N ALA A 147 -9.70 -9.15 10.19
CA ALA A 147 -10.76 -8.92 11.16
C ALA A 147 -10.61 -7.54 11.84
N ALA A 148 -11.72 -7.00 12.36
CA ALA A 148 -11.69 -5.76 13.13
C ALA A 148 -10.65 -5.82 14.27
N GLY A 149 -9.86 -4.76 14.41
CA GLY A 149 -8.78 -4.65 15.39
C GLY A 149 -7.45 -5.25 14.92
N ASN A 150 -7.38 -5.87 13.73
CA ASN A 150 -6.09 -6.24 13.14
C ASN A 150 -5.31 -4.99 12.73
N VAL A 151 -4.01 -5.01 12.98
CA VAL A 151 -3.07 -3.95 12.61
C VAL A 151 -1.87 -4.62 11.95
N PHE A 152 -1.50 -4.14 10.76
CA PHE A 152 -0.37 -4.62 9.98
C PHE A 152 0.69 -3.52 9.99
N ASP A 153 1.84 -3.84 10.57
CA ASP A 153 3.04 -3.02 10.55
C ASP A 153 3.79 -3.29 9.24
N LEU A 154 3.64 -2.37 8.28
CA LEU A 154 4.13 -2.50 6.91
C LEU A 154 5.46 -1.77 6.70
N PHE A 155 5.63 -0.63 7.37
CA PHE A 155 6.75 0.29 7.13
C PHE A 155 7.36 0.79 8.43
N ASP A 156 8.70 0.79 8.53
CA ASP A 156 9.41 1.62 9.51
C ASP A 156 10.08 2.79 8.79
N TRP A 157 9.46 3.97 8.79
CA TRP A 157 10.01 5.18 8.17
C TRP A 157 11.06 5.88 9.06
N ASN A 158 12.15 5.20 9.45
CA ASN A 158 13.06 5.67 10.51
C ASN A 158 13.74 7.03 10.19
N ALA A 159 13.93 7.34 8.91
CA ALA A 159 14.47 8.63 8.46
C ALA A 159 13.40 9.54 7.82
N GLY A 160 12.13 9.15 7.89
CA GLY A 160 10.99 9.85 7.31
C GLY A 160 10.64 9.42 5.88
N VAL A 161 9.44 9.82 5.45
CA VAL A 161 8.91 9.63 4.10
C VAL A 161 8.44 10.97 3.54
N LEU A 162 8.83 11.27 2.31
CA LEU A 162 8.35 12.41 1.56
C LEU A 162 7.17 12.00 0.67
N GLY A 163 6.15 12.86 0.62
CA GLY A 163 4.97 12.61 -0.19
C GLY A 163 4.12 11.44 0.32
N SER A 164 3.39 10.84 -0.60
CA SER A 164 2.48 9.71 -0.35
C SER A 164 2.31 8.95 -1.67
N PHE A 165 2.01 7.65 -1.61
CA PHE A 165 1.56 6.92 -2.78
C PHE A 165 0.34 7.64 -3.39
N ALA A 166 0.35 7.88 -4.69
CA ALA A 166 -0.76 8.50 -5.40
C ALA A 166 -2.02 7.62 -5.38
N THR A 167 -1.83 6.30 -5.34
CA THR A 167 -2.89 5.30 -5.24
C THR A 167 -2.55 4.29 -4.16
N VAL A 168 -3.54 3.95 -3.33
CA VAL A 168 -3.44 2.85 -2.36
C VAL A 168 -4.56 1.86 -2.68
N ASN A 169 -4.20 0.73 -3.29
CA ASN A 169 -5.11 -0.37 -3.58
C ASN A 169 -5.11 -1.33 -2.41
N LEU A 170 -6.29 -1.52 -1.81
CA LEU A 170 -6.47 -2.41 -0.67
C LEU A 170 -7.48 -3.50 -1.03
N PRO A 171 -7.30 -4.72 -0.51
CA PRO A 171 -8.18 -5.83 -0.84
C PRO A 171 -9.55 -5.60 -0.18
N ALA A 172 -10.59 -6.16 -0.81
CA ALA A 172 -11.93 -6.09 -0.26
C ALA A 172 -11.98 -6.79 1.12
N LEU A 173 -12.65 -6.15 2.06
CA LEU A 173 -12.93 -6.70 3.38
C LEU A 173 -14.34 -7.28 3.44
N ASN A 174 -14.59 -8.12 4.46
CA ASN A 174 -15.93 -8.56 4.78
C ASN A 174 -16.85 -7.38 5.11
N VAL A 175 -18.15 -7.57 4.90
CA VAL A 175 -19.16 -6.55 5.22
C VAL A 175 -19.04 -6.08 6.67
N GLY A 176 -19.18 -4.76 6.88
CA GLY A 176 -19.05 -4.16 8.21
C GLY A 176 -17.61 -3.88 8.63
N LEU A 177 -16.62 -4.06 7.76
CA LEU A 177 -15.22 -3.70 8.00
C LEU A 177 -14.73 -2.60 7.05
N SER A 178 -13.76 -1.82 7.50
CA SER A 178 -13.06 -0.81 6.70
C SER A 178 -11.58 -0.79 7.02
N TRP A 179 -10.76 -0.44 6.03
CA TRP A 179 -9.36 -0.13 6.25
C TRP A 179 -9.21 1.28 6.86
N ASP A 180 -8.29 1.41 7.81
CA ASP A 180 -7.80 2.68 8.34
C ASP A 180 -6.31 2.79 8.01
N ALA A 181 -5.99 3.71 7.09
CA ALA A 181 -4.64 4.01 6.62
C ALA A 181 -4.12 5.35 7.18
N SER A 182 -4.77 5.91 8.21
CA SER A 182 -4.40 7.22 8.77
C SER A 182 -2.97 7.25 9.33
N ASP A 183 -2.44 6.10 9.76
CA ASP A 183 -1.11 5.95 10.32
C ASP A 183 -0.05 5.46 9.30
N LEU A 184 -0.44 5.20 8.04
CA LEU A 184 0.41 4.54 7.04
C LEU A 184 1.75 5.25 6.77
N TYR A 185 1.77 6.58 6.88
CA TYR A 185 2.98 7.39 6.63
C TYR A 185 3.63 7.93 7.92
N ALA A 186 2.90 7.92 9.04
CA ALA A 186 3.40 8.43 10.32
C ALA A 186 4.01 7.30 11.17
N GLY A 187 3.23 6.27 11.46
CA GLY A 187 3.65 5.07 12.18
C GLY A 187 3.87 3.84 11.30
N GLY A 188 3.50 3.90 10.01
CA GLY A 188 3.75 2.82 9.05
C GLY A 188 2.73 1.68 9.10
N THR A 189 1.60 1.89 9.78
CA THR A 189 0.61 0.83 10.01
C THR A 189 -0.66 0.98 9.17
N LEU A 190 -1.25 -0.17 8.84
CA LEU A 190 -2.56 -0.30 8.21
C LEU A 190 -3.47 -1.09 9.16
N ALA A 191 -4.61 -0.54 9.54
CA ALA A 191 -5.52 -1.16 10.50
C ALA A 191 -6.86 -1.54 9.88
N VAL A 192 -7.55 -2.51 10.47
CA VAL A 192 -8.91 -2.89 10.12
C VAL A 192 -9.84 -2.43 11.23
N THR A 193 -10.84 -1.63 10.89
CA THR A 193 -11.84 -1.09 11.80
C THR A 193 -13.21 -1.65 11.49
N ALA A 194 -14.08 -1.70 12.50
CA ALA A 194 -15.49 -1.99 12.29
C ALA A 194 -16.19 -0.72 11.78
N VAL A 195 -16.98 -0.85 10.72
CA VAL A 195 -17.88 0.20 10.26
C VAL A 195 -19.11 0.18 11.18
N PRO A 196 -19.42 1.26 11.91
CA PRO A 196 -20.62 1.29 12.73
C PRO A 196 -21.85 1.13 11.83
N GLU A 197 -22.64 0.09 12.06
CA GLU A 197 -23.90 -0.09 11.34
C GLU A 197 -24.78 1.13 11.60
N ALA A 198 -25.28 1.76 10.52
CA ALA A 198 -26.26 2.83 10.65
C ALA A 198 -27.46 2.26 11.42
N SER A 199 -27.64 2.71 12.67
CA SER A 199 -28.67 2.15 13.52
C SER A 199 -30.04 2.39 12.85
N PRO A 200 -30.89 1.36 12.67
CA PRO A 200 -32.24 1.55 12.11
C PRO A 200 -33.14 2.46 12.97
N ALA A 201 -32.67 2.89 14.15
CA ALA A 201 -33.34 3.84 15.04
C ALA A 201 -33.58 5.23 14.43
N LEU A 202 -32.88 5.63 13.35
CA LEU A 202 -33.12 6.89 12.65
C LEU A 202 -34.20 6.80 11.55
N LEU A 203 -34.66 5.59 11.18
CA LEU A 203 -35.74 5.42 10.20
C LEU A 203 -37.15 5.45 10.82
N TRP A 204 -37.28 5.32 12.15
CA TRP A 204 -38.57 5.37 12.84
C TRP A 204 -38.85 6.68 13.58
N SER A 205 -37.85 7.52 13.82
CA SER A 205 -38.05 8.85 14.42
C SER A 205 -38.73 9.84 13.46
N GLY A 206 -38.77 9.54 12.15
CA GLY A 206 -39.49 10.31 11.14
C GLY A 206 -41.02 10.13 11.11
N LEU A 207 -41.58 9.11 11.78
CA LEU A 207 -43.03 8.79 11.70
C LEU A 207 -43.83 9.05 12.99
N ALA A 208 -43.22 9.59 14.06
CA ALA A 208 -43.92 9.89 15.31
C ALA A 208 -44.35 11.36 15.48
N VAL A 209 -43.84 12.29 14.66
CA VAL A 209 -44.21 13.73 14.75
C VAL A 209 -45.49 14.07 13.95
N ALA A 210 -45.93 13.22 13.02
CA ALA A 210 -47.14 13.48 12.23
C ALA A 210 -48.47 13.09 12.91
N ALA A 211 -48.46 12.25 13.96
CA ALA A 211 -49.70 11.78 14.60
C ALA A 211 -50.23 12.70 15.72
N ALA A 212 -49.39 13.57 16.31
CA ALA A 212 -49.81 14.47 17.39
C ALA A 212 -50.52 15.76 16.89
N GLY A 213 -50.35 16.15 15.63
CA GLY A 213 -50.96 17.36 15.05
C GLY A 213 -52.41 17.20 14.57
N ALA A 214 -52.86 15.96 14.28
CA ALA A 214 -54.19 15.71 13.72
C ALA A 214 -55.30 15.55 14.78
N ALA A 215 -54.95 15.31 16.04
CA ALA A 215 -55.93 15.09 17.12
C ALA A 215 -56.47 16.40 17.72
N THR A 216 -55.71 17.49 17.67
CA THR A 216 -56.07 18.78 18.31
C THR A 216 -56.99 19.65 17.44
N THR A 217 -56.97 19.50 16.11
CA THR A 217 -57.82 20.30 15.20
C THR A 217 -59.24 19.74 15.06
N ARG A 218 -59.47 18.45 15.34
CA ARG A 218 -60.83 17.85 15.31
C ARG A 218 -61.73 18.29 16.49
N ARG A 219 -61.16 18.75 17.61
CA ARG A 219 -61.97 19.23 18.76
C ARG A 219 -62.48 20.67 18.62
N LEU A 220 -61.94 21.47 17.69
CA LEU A 220 -62.36 22.86 17.48
C LEU A 220 -63.41 23.03 16.37
N ALA A 221 -63.53 22.08 15.43
CA ALA A 221 -64.53 22.14 14.36
C ALA A 221 -65.96 21.77 14.81
N VAL A 222 -66.12 20.93 15.84
CA VAL A 222 -67.45 20.46 16.30
C VAL A 222 -68.18 21.53 17.14
N ARG A 223 -67.47 22.43 17.83
CA ARG A 223 -68.10 23.47 18.66
C ARG A 223 -68.66 24.66 17.88
N ARG A 224 -68.20 24.93 16.65
CA ARG A 224 -68.70 26.08 15.85
C ARG A 224 -70.02 25.81 15.12
N ARG A 225 -70.42 24.54 14.91
CA ARG A 225 -71.69 24.21 14.24
C ARG A 225 -72.94 24.27 15.14
N ARG A 226 -72.79 24.35 16.47
CA ARG A 226 -73.95 24.46 17.40
C ARG A 226 -74.40 25.88 17.72
N ARG A 227 -73.70 26.92 17.25
CA ARG A 227 -74.09 28.34 17.46
C ARG A 227 -74.74 29.01 16.25
N ALA A 228 -74.83 28.34 15.10
CA ALA A 228 -75.42 28.89 13.87
C ALA A 228 -76.85 28.38 13.58
N ALA A 229 -77.44 27.55 14.45
CA ALA A 229 -78.79 26.99 14.29
C ALA A 229 -79.80 27.51 15.33
N ALA A 230 -79.50 28.64 15.99
CA ALA A 230 -80.40 29.30 16.92
C ALA A 230 -80.43 30.81 16.63
N ARG A 231 -81.09 31.17 15.52
CA ARG A 231 -81.71 32.45 15.26
C ARG A 231 -82.70 32.28 14.11
#